data_AF-A0A928IS75-F1
#
_entry.id   AF-A0A928IS75-F1
#
_cell.length_a   1.000
_cell.length_b   1.000
_cell.length_c   1.000
_cell.angle_alpha   90.00
_cell.angle_beta   90.00
_cell.angle_gamma   90.00
#
_symmetry.space_group_name_H-M   'P 1'
#
loop_
_entity.id
_entity.type
_entity.pdbx_description
1 polymer ?
#
loop_
_entity_poly.entity_id
_entity_poly.type
_entity_poly.pdbx_seq_one_letter_code
_entity_poly.pdbx_strand_id
1 'polypeptide(L)'
;MFENIGSKIKALAKVICWAGIIISVVVGIVMLASGGDVGSGVGLVVIIVGCLGSWIGSFFTYGFGELIEKTAEIAENTKSLNSANVGADDKLELLEKWKAQGLIDEDEYLEQKSKL
;
A
#
# COMPACT_ATOMS: atom_id res chain seq x y z
N MET A 1 -0.93 6.00 14.81
CA MET A 1 0.56 6.14 14.81
C MET A 1 1.24 5.64 13.53
N PHE A 2 0.73 4.58 12.87
CA PHE A 2 1.04 4.23 11.46
C PHE A 2 -0.10 4.64 10.50
N GLU A 3 -0.81 5.72 10.82
CA GLU A 3 -1.81 6.25 9.90
C GLU A 3 -1.07 6.84 8.69
N ASN A 4 -1.47 6.41 7.50
CA ASN A 4 -0.96 6.88 6.21
C ASN A 4 0.47 6.42 5.82
N ILE A 5 0.79 5.13 6.02
CA ILE A 5 2.00 4.50 5.42
C ILE A 5 2.04 4.72 3.91
N GLY A 6 0.89 4.60 3.22
CA GLY A 6 0.78 4.85 1.78
C GLY A 6 1.22 6.26 1.38
N SER A 7 0.74 7.29 2.08
CA SER A 7 1.14 8.69 1.84
C SER A 7 2.63 8.94 2.09
N LYS A 8 3.22 8.34 3.13
CA LYS A 8 4.66 8.46 3.44
C LYS A 8 5.54 7.75 2.39
N ILE A 9 5.12 6.58 1.91
CA ILE A 9 5.79 5.87 0.82
C ILE A 9 5.69 6.66 -0.48
N LYS A 10 4.53 7.26 -0.77
CA LYS A 10 4.32 8.15 -1.93
C LYS A 10 5.19 9.41 -1.87
N ALA A 11 5.42 9.94 -0.67
CA ALA A 11 6.32 11.07 -0.46
C ALA A 11 7.80 10.68 -0.66
N LEU A 12 8.24 9.56 -0.07
CA LEU A 12 9.60 9.04 -0.25
C LEU A 12 9.89 8.71 -1.72
N ALA A 13 8.94 8.08 -2.39
CA ALA A 13 8.95 7.83 -3.83
C ALA A 13 9.25 9.08 -4.65
N LYS A 14 8.52 10.17 -4.36
CA LYS A 14 8.68 11.46 -5.05
C LYS A 14 10.06 12.06 -4.81
N VAL A 15 10.57 11.97 -3.58
CA VAL A 15 11.90 12.46 -3.20
C VAL A 15 13.02 11.68 -3.90
N ILE A 16 12.94 10.34 -3.90
CA ILE A 16 13.94 9.47 -4.56
C ILE A 16 13.92 9.68 -6.07
N CYS A 17 12.74 9.83 -6.67
CA CYS A 17 12.61 10.08 -8.10
C CYS A 17 13.21 11.43 -8.49
N TRP A 18 12.91 12.49 -7.73
CA TRP A 18 13.48 13.81 -8.00
C TRP A 18 15.00 13.84 -7.79
N ALA A 19 15.51 13.16 -6.75
CA ALA A 19 16.94 12.99 -6.51
C ALA A 19 17.63 12.22 -7.66
N GLY A 20 17.00 11.14 -8.17
CA GLY A 20 17.51 10.37 -9.30
C GLY A 20 17.62 11.18 -10.59
N ILE A 21 16.61 12.00 -10.88
CA ILE A 21 16.63 12.94 -12.03
C ILE A 21 17.80 13.92 -11.89
N ILE A 22 17.95 14.55 -10.73
CA ILE A 22 19.02 15.53 -10.48
C ILE A 22 20.39 14.89 -10.66
N ILE A 23 20.61 13.71 -10.06
CA ILE A 23 21.88 12.98 -10.18
C ILE A 23 22.16 12.61 -11.65
N SER A 24 21.15 12.09 -12.37
CA SER A 24 21.33 11.68 -13.76
C SER A 24 21.67 12.86 -14.67
N VAL A 25 21.07 14.04 -14.44
CA VAL A 25 21.38 15.27 -15.18
C VAL A 25 22.79 15.75 -14.85
N VAL A 26 23.17 15.78 -13.57
CA VAL A 26 24.51 16.22 -13.15
C VAL A 26 25.60 15.31 -13.72
N VAL A 27 25.43 13.99 -13.62
CA VAL A 27 26.38 13.00 -14.15
C VAL A 27 26.48 13.10 -15.67
N GLY A 28 25.35 13.27 -16.37
CA GLY A 28 25.32 13.47 -17.82
C GLY A 28 26.08 14.73 -18.27
N ILE A 29 25.89 15.85 -17.56
CA ILE A 29 26.62 17.11 -17.85
C ILE A 29 28.12 16.96 -17.59
N VAL A 30 28.52 16.32 -16.48
CA VAL A 30 29.93 16.07 -16.16
C VAL A 30 30.59 15.20 -17.22
N MET A 31 29.91 14.16 -17.69
CA MET A 31 30.40 13.31 -18.78
C MET A 31 30.56 14.08 -20.10
N LEU A 32 29.61 14.94 -20.46
CA LEU A 32 29.73 15.79 -21.65
C LEU A 32 30.86 16.82 -21.53
N ALA A 33 31.06 17.40 -20.35
CA ALA A 33 32.12 18.37 -20.09
C ALA A 33 33.53 17.74 -20.09
N SER A 34 33.64 16.43 -19.82
CA SER A 34 34.91 15.70 -19.82
C SER A 34 35.49 15.41 -21.22
N GLY A 35 34.80 15.78 -22.31
CA GLY A 35 35.40 16.06 -23.62
C GLY A 35 35.99 14.89 -24.42
N GLY A 36 35.87 13.64 -23.96
CA GLY A 36 36.29 12.48 -24.76
C GLY A 36 35.29 12.12 -25.86
N ASP A 37 35.75 11.78 -27.06
CA ASP A 37 34.90 11.38 -28.20
C ASP A 37 33.90 10.26 -27.85
N VAL A 38 34.29 9.36 -26.95
CA VAL A 38 33.44 8.28 -26.42
C VAL A 38 32.42 8.80 -25.38
N GLY A 39 32.78 9.83 -24.62
CA GLY A 39 31.94 10.45 -23.58
C GLY A 39 30.78 11.28 -24.13
N SER A 40 30.93 11.86 -25.32
CA SER A 40 29.88 12.64 -26.00
C SER A 40 28.65 11.80 -26.36
N GLY A 41 28.87 10.65 -27.03
CA GLY A 41 27.79 9.75 -27.42
C GLY A 41 27.13 9.04 -26.23
N VAL A 42 27.94 8.58 -25.27
CA VAL A 42 27.46 7.92 -24.05
C VAL A 42 26.69 8.90 -23.16
N GLY A 43 27.14 10.16 -23.05
CA GLY A 43 26.44 11.21 -22.30
C GLY A 43 25.03 11.49 -22.83
N LEU A 44 24.85 11.52 -24.16
CA LEU A 44 23.53 11.70 -24.78
C LEU A 44 22.60 10.52 -24.49
N VAL A 45 23.11 9.28 -24.57
CA VAL A 45 22.35 8.07 -24.24
C VAL A 45 21.95 8.07 -22.77
N VAL A 46 22.86 8.44 -21.86
CA VAL A 46 22.59 8.54 -20.43
C VAL A 46 21.52 9.59 -20.13
N ILE A 47 21.49 10.71 -20.85
CA ILE A 47 20.43 11.72 -20.70
C ILE A 47 19.08 11.17 -21.18
N ILE A 48 19.03 10.54 -22.35
CA ILE A 48 17.77 10.00 -22.91
C ILE A 48 17.24 8.86 -22.04
N VAL A 49 18.10 7.88 -21.71
CA VAL A 49 17.73 6.73 -20.89
C VAL A 49 17.46 7.16 -19.44
N GLY A 50 18.20 8.13 -18.91
CA GLY A 50 17.97 8.70 -17.58
C GLY A 50 16.61 9.42 -17.48
N CYS A 51 16.25 10.19 -18.50
CA CYS A 51 14.93 10.85 -18.59
C CYS A 51 13.79 9.82 -18.74
N LEU A 52 13.93 8.85 -19.65
CA LEU A 52 12.92 7.80 -19.85
C LEU A 52 12.78 6.89 -18.63
N GLY A 53 13.91 6.51 -18.02
CA GLY A 53 13.96 5.71 -16.80
C GLY A 53 13.34 6.44 -15.61
N SER A 54 13.56 7.74 -15.49
CA SER A 54 12.92 8.56 -14.46
C SER A 54 11.42 8.73 -14.69
N TRP A 55 10.99 8.86 -15.95
CA TRP A 55 9.57 8.93 -16.32
C TRP A 55 8.84 7.62 -16.00
N ILE A 56 9.39 6.49 -16.44
CA ILE A 56 8.85 5.15 -16.16
C ILE A 56 8.90 4.86 -14.65
N GLY A 57 10.00 5.21 -13.98
CA GLY A 57 10.13 5.10 -12.53
C GLY A 57 9.07 5.90 -11.78
N SER A 58 8.72 7.11 -12.27
CA SER A 58 7.63 7.91 -11.70
C SER A 58 6.28 7.18 -11.78
N PHE A 59 5.99 6.55 -12.92
CA PHE A 59 4.77 5.75 -13.11
C PHE A 59 4.71 4.53 -12.19
N PHE A 60 5.79 3.73 -12.13
CA PHE A 60 5.84 2.57 -11.26
C PHE A 60 5.72 2.96 -9.79
N THR A 61 6.43 3.99 -9.35
CA THR A 61 6.41 4.35 -7.93
C THR A 61 5.09 4.99 -7.52
N TYR A 62 4.44 5.73 -8.42
CA TYR A 62 3.08 6.21 -8.23
C TYR A 62 2.09 5.04 -8.13
N GLY A 63 2.15 4.09 -9.07
CA GLY A 63 1.27 2.91 -9.10
C GLY A 63 1.46 1.97 -7.90
N PHE A 64 2.70 1.74 -7.46
CA PHE A 64 2.98 0.98 -6.23
C PHE A 64 2.45 1.72 -4.99
N GLY A 65 2.58 3.04 -4.93
CA GLY A 65 2.00 3.84 -3.85
C GLY A 65 0.48 3.69 -3.77
N GLU A 66 -0.21 3.73 -4.92
CA GLU A 66 -1.67 3.58 -5.00
C GLU A 66 -2.14 2.15 -4.67
N LEU A 67 -1.39 1.12 -5.10
CA LEU A 67 -1.67 -0.28 -4.79
C LEU A 67 -1.52 -0.62 -3.30
N ILE A 68 -0.48 -0.08 -2.65
CA ILE A 68 -0.24 -0.26 -1.22
C ILE A 68 -1.36 0.41 -0.41
N GLU A 69 -1.77 1.61 -0.81
CA GLU A 69 -2.86 2.36 -0.17
C GLU A 69 -4.19 1.60 -0.24
N LYS A 70 -4.53 1.05 -1.42
CA LYS A 70 -5.74 0.22 -1.59
C LYS A 70 -5.68 -1.11 -0.83
N THR A 71 -4.51 -1.73 -0.74
CA THR A 71 -4.33 -2.97 0.03
C THR A 71 -4.44 -2.73 1.53
N ALA A 72 -3.90 -1.60 2.03
CA ALA A 72 -4.02 -1.22 3.42
C ALA A 72 -5.49 -0.95 3.83
N GLU A 73 -6.25 -0.26 2.97
CA GLU A 73 -7.69 -0.03 3.15
C GLU A 73 -8.48 -1.36 3.22
N ILE A 74 -8.14 -2.34 2.37
CA ILE A 74 -8.74 -3.68 2.41
C ILE A 74 -8.39 -4.41 3.71
N ALA A 75 -7.14 -4.32 4.17
CA ALA A 75 -6.71 -4.95 5.41
C ALA A 75 -7.42 -4.36 6.64
N GLU A 76 -7.66 -3.05 6.65
CA GLU A 76 -8.42 -2.37 7.71
C GLU A 76 -9.89 -2.79 7.71
N ASN A 77 -10.55 -2.77 6.55
CA ASN A 77 -11.94 -3.23 6.41
C ASN A 77 -12.11 -4.71 6.74
N THR A 78 -11.12 -5.55 6.41
CA THR A 78 -11.16 -6.98 6.77
C THR A 78 -10.97 -7.18 8.26
N LYS A 79 -10.14 -6.37 8.93
CA LYS A 79 -10.00 -6.41 10.40
C LYS A 79 -11.27 -5.96 11.11
N SER A 80 -11.94 -4.90 10.65
CA SER A 80 -13.18 -4.43 11.26
C SER A 80 -14.31 -5.45 11.08
N LEU A 81 -14.45 -6.03 9.89
CA LEU A 81 -15.39 -7.13 9.62
C LEU A 81 -15.09 -8.37 10.47
N ASN A 82 -13.83 -8.79 10.57
CA ASN A 82 -13.45 -9.94 11.38
C ASN A 82 -13.70 -9.67 12.88
N SER A 83 -13.42 -8.46 13.37
CA SER A 83 -13.69 -8.10 14.77
C SER A 83 -15.19 -8.08 15.08
N ALA A 84 -16.03 -7.65 14.13
CA ALA A 84 -17.48 -7.71 14.25
C ALA A 84 -18.00 -9.16 14.22
N ASN A 85 -17.45 -9.99 13.33
CA ASN A 85 -17.78 -11.42 13.25
C ASN A 85 -17.34 -12.17 14.50
N VAL A 86 -16.12 -11.95 15.02
CA VAL A 86 -15.66 -12.56 16.29
C VAL A 86 -16.60 -12.22 17.44
N GLY A 87 -17.07 -10.97 17.53
CA GLY A 87 -18.06 -10.59 18.53
C GLY A 87 -19.44 -11.23 18.33
N ALA A 88 -19.81 -11.58 17.09
CA ALA A 88 -21.01 -12.35 16.79
C ALA A 88 -20.81 -13.84 17.14
N ASP A 89 -19.68 -14.43 16.79
CA ASP A 89 -19.31 -15.81 17.10
C ASP A 89 -19.27 -16.05 18.62
N ASP A 90 -18.68 -15.13 19.39
CA ASP A 90 -18.65 -15.17 20.87
C ASP A 90 -20.08 -15.15 21.46
N LYS A 91 -20.97 -14.33 20.90
CA LYS A 91 -22.37 -14.25 21.32
C LYS A 91 -23.15 -15.52 20.97
N LEU A 92 -22.88 -16.13 19.82
CA LEU A 92 -23.49 -17.42 19.45
C LEU A 92 -23.09 -18.53 20.44
N GLU A 93 -21.82 -18.57 20.86
CA GLU A 93 -21.34 -19.55 21.85
C GLU A 93 -22.04 -19.37 23.22
N LEU A 94 -22.28 -18.13 23.65
CA LEU A 94 -23.01 -17.84 24.88
C LEU A 94 -24.48 -18.28 24.80
N LEU A 95 -25.13 -18.03 23.67
CA LEU A 95 -26.50 -18.47 23.44
C LEU A 95 -26.62 -20.00 23.46
N GLU A 96 -25.64 -20.73 22.89
CA GLU A 96 -25.59 -22.19 22.97
C GLU A 96 -25.42 -22.69 24.41
N LYS A 97 -24.56 -22.03 25.21
CA LYS A 97 -24.39 -22.35 26.63
C LYS A 97 -25.68 -22.12 27.42
N TRP A 98 -26.33 -20.98 27.25
CA TRP A 98 -27.58 -20.67 27.93
C TRP A 98 -28.69 -21.65 27.54
N LYS A 99 -28.76 -22.05 26.27
CA LYS A 99 -29.69 -23.09 25.80
C LYS A 99 -29.40 -24.43 26.48
N ALA A 100 -28.12 -24.85 26.53
CA ALA A 100 -27.73 -26.10 27.19
C ALA A 100 -28.00 -26.11 28.70
N GLN A 101 -27.97 -24.94 29.34
CA GLN A 101 -28.33 -24.78 30.76
C GLN A 101 -29.85 -24.69 30.99
N GLY A 102 -30.67 -24.68 29.94
CA GLY A 102 -32.11 -24.47 30.02
C GLY A 102 -32.50 -23.06 30.47
N LEU A 103 -31.61 -22.08 30.33
CA LEU A 103 -31.85 -20.67 30.67
C LEU A 103 -32.66 -19.93 29.62
N ILE A 104 -32.61 -20.39 28.37
CA ILE A 104 -33.34 -19.81 27.24
C ILE A 104 -34.07 -20.94 26.49
N ASP A 105 -35.25 -20.61 25.98
CA ASP A 105 -36.05 -21.53 25.17
C ASP A 105 -35.52 -21.57 23.72
N GLU A 106 -35.88 -22.61 22.97
CA GLU A 106 -35.43 -22.81 21.59
C GLU A 106 -35.86 -21.65 20.69
N ASP A 107 -37.04 -21.08 20.95
CA ASP A 107 -37.60 -19.95 20.22
C ASP A 107 -36.81 -18.64 20.48
N GLU A 108 -36.42 -18.35 21.73
CA GLU A 108 -35.61 -17.18 22.06
C GLU A 108 -34.18 -17.28 21.49
N TYR A 109 -33.60 -18.49 21.49
CA TYR A 109 -32.30 -18.75 20.86
C TYR A 109 -32.32 -18.41 19.37
N LEU A 110 -33.36 -18.86 18.64
CA LEU A 110 -33.50 -18.61 17.21
C LEU A 110 -33.75 -17.13 16.90
N GLU A 111 -34.56 -16.46 17.72
CA GLU A 111 -34.81 -15.02 17.55
C GLU A 111 -33.51 -14.21 17.72
N GLN A 112 -32.72 -14.49 18.76
CA GLN A 112 -31.47 -13.77 19.00
C GLN A 112 -30.40 -14.09 17.95
N LYS A 113 -30.32 -15.35 17.49
CA LYS A 113 -29.42 -15.76 16.40
C LYS A 113 -29.74 -15.05 15.07
N SER A 114 -31.00 -14.72 14.80
CA SER A 114 -31.39 -14.00 13.58
C SER A 114 -31.03 -12.50 13.59
N LYS A 115 -30.77 -11.93 14.77
CA LYS A 115 -30.41 -10.51 14.98
C LYS A 115 -28.90 -10.26 14.96
N LEU A 116 -28.10 -11.33 14.94
CA LEU A 116 -26.65 -11.31 14.77
C LEU A 116 -26.28 -11.33 13.29
#